data_AF-A0A9P5ATP7-F1
#
_entry.id   AF-A0A9P5ATP7-F1
#
_cell.length_a   1.000
_cell.length_b   1.000
_cell.length_c   1.000
_cell.angle_alpha   90.00
_cell.angle_beta   90.00
_cell.angle_gamma   90.00
#
_symmetry.space_group_name_H-M   'P 1'
#
loop_
_entity.id
_entity.type
_entity.pdbx_description
1 polymer ?
#
loop_
_entity_poly.entity_id
_entity_poly.type
_entity_poly.pdbx_seq_one_letter_code
_entity_poly.pdbx_strand_id
1 'polypeptide(L)'
;MLRGHFSDSKAANDQDRWEVKLPEDNLEASVVPMDIVHANLCHPPLNLKAQEFHDICVLSNKCSTWYKKLKSYKSPLSSFHSFNTITMAHYSQREDILPLTGGCACGLIRYQLTLHPLIVHCCYCTSCKRQTGSVCAMNAVIESTALALLPSAPPTCVGSSSNPVPIPAAVQPVFARLTSAASAIRDPQPKAEAFSVCLPTASGVGQTLVGCPACRTGLWNHYADAGPHLSYIRVGTLDRPWEIQPDAHIYTQSLPSWVTINDGKPSFEGYYTRREDHLRDDALKRYEALKPKIGKVRAELRAGWE
;
A
#
# COMPACT_ATOMS: atom_id res chain seq x y z
N MET A 1 13.98 -47.06 32.93
CA MET A 1 12.66 -47.69 32.70
C MET A 1 11.68 -46.53 32.63
N LEU A 2 11.03 -46.19 31.52
CA LEU A 2 10.10 -46.99 30.72
C LEU A 2 10.16 -46.56 29.24
N ARG A 3 9.92 -47.53 28.34
CA ARG A 3 9.75 -47.36 26.89
C ARG A 3 8.36 -46.79 26.59
N GLY A 4 8.24 -45.99 25.54
CA GLY A 4 6.96 -45.58 24.94
C GLY A 4 7.10 -45.51 23.42
N HIS A 5 6.28 -46.29 22.74
CA HIS A 5 6.34 -46.63 21.31
C HIS A 5 6.07 -45.45 20.37
N PHE A 6 6.81 -45.39 19.27
CA PHE A 6 6.40 -44.75 18.02
C PHE A 6 5.27 -45.59 17.40
N SER A 7 4.13 -44.95 17.11
CA SER A 7 3.14 -45.49 16.17
C SER A 7 2.80 -44.41 15.16
N ASP A 8 3.28 -44.60 13.92
CA ASP A 8 2.78 -43.90 12.75
C ASP A 8 1.34 -44.35 12.46
N SER A 9 0.39 -43.40 12.35
CA SER A 9 -0.52 -43.35 11.21
C SER A 9 -1.46 -42.14 11.24
N LYS A 10 -1.42 -41.38 10.13
CA LYS A 10 -2.51 -40.62 9.48
C LYS A 10 -3.22 -39.51 10.28
N ALA A 11 -2.83 -38.26 10.02
CA ALA A 11 -3.65 -37.28 9.28
C ALA A 11 -2.91 -35.92 9.23
N ALA A 12 -2.84 -35.34 8.04
CA ALA A 12 -2.33 -33.99 7.82
C ALA A 12 -3.30 -32.92 8.36
N ASN A 13 -2.74 -31.75 8.66
CA ASN A 13 -3.36 -30.46 9.03
C ASN A 13 -3.85 -30.30 10.48
N ASP A 14 -2.95 -29.91 11.40
CA ASP A 14 -3.30 -28.91 12.45
C ASP A 14 -2.06 -28.38 13.23
N GLN A 15 -1.15 -27.65 12.58
CA GLN A 15 -0.01 -27.00 13.28
C GLN A 15 0.31 -25.63 12.71
N ASP A 16 -0.61 -24.65 12.81
CA ASP A 16 -0.26 -23.22 12.67
C ASP A 16 -1.33 -22.27 13.23
N ARG A 17 -2.01 -22.65 14.33
CA ARG A 17 -2.95 -21.76 15.01
C ARG A 17 -2.32 -21.27 16.32
N TRP A 18 -1.60 -20.15 16.24
CA TRP A 18 -1.13 -19.43 17.44
C TRP A 18 -2.31 -18.63 18.01
N GLU A 19 -3.07 -19.21 18.93
CA GLU A 19 -4.10 -18.49 19.68
C GLU A 19 -3.43 -17.51 20.66
N VAL A 20 -3.43 -16.23 20.30
CA VAL A 20 -3.11 -15.15 21.24
C VAL A 20 -4.33 -14.95 22.14
N LYS A 21 -4.30 -15.48 23.36
CA LYS A 21 -5.32 -15.19 24.38
C LYS A 21 -5.17 -13.74 24.84
N LEU A 22 -6.15 -12.90 24.49
CA LEU A 22 -6.33 -11.58 25.10
C LEU A 22 -6.92 -11.77 26.52
N PRO A 23 -6.67 -10.84 27.47
CA PRO A 23 -7.21 -10.95 28.83
C PRO A 23 -8.74 -11.02 28.81
N GLU A 24 -9.28 -12.08 29.40
CA GLU A 24 -10.72 -12.34 29.55
C GLU A 24 -11.29 -11.45 30.65
N ASP A 25 -11.55 -10.17 30.36
CA ASP A 25 -12.47 -9.37 31.18
C ASP A 25 -13.14 -8.32 30.28
N ASN A 26 -14.46 -8.47 30.12
CA ASN A 26 -15.44 -7.61 29.44
C ASN A 26 -15.63 -7.79 27.92
N LEU A 27 -16.36 -8.83 27.52
CA LEU A 27 -17.15 -8.85 26.28
C LEU A 27 -18.48 -9.58 26.55
N GLU A 28 -19.53 -8.82 26.83
CA GLU A 28 -20.90 -9.29 26.63
C GLU A 28 -21.11 -9.54 25.12
N ALA A 29 -21.50 -10.77 24.80
CA ALA A 29 -21.63 -11.26 23.44
C ALA A 29 -22.79 -10.58 22.69
N SER A 30 -22.47 -9.91 21.58
CA SER A 30 -23.45 -9.68 20.51
C SER A 30 -23.20 -10.71 19.40
N VAL A 31 -24.18 -11.59 19.22
CA VAL A 31 -24.17 -12.66 18.21
C VAL A 31 -24.52 -12.07 16.85
N VAL A 32 -23.66 -12.24 15.85
CA VAL A 32 -23.98 -11.96 14.44
C VAL A 32 -23.97 -13.28 13.65
N PRO A 33 -25.01 -13.63 12.87
CA PRO A 33 -25.13 -14.93 12.21
C PRO A 33 -24.14 -15.14 11.05
N MET A 34 -23.72 -16.39 10.90
CA MET A 34 -22.68 -16.90 10.01
C MET A 34 -23.18 -17.15 8.57
N ASP A 35 -23.72 -16.13 7.88
CA ASP A 35 -24.35 -16.32 6.56
C ASP A 35 -23.74 -15.51 5.39
N ILE A 36 -22.60 -14.82 5.57
CA ILE A 36 -22.00 -13.93 4.53
C ILE A 36 -20.57 -14.35 4.14
N VAL A 37 -20.26 -15.65 4.06
CA VAL A 37 -18.89 -16.12 3.73
C VAL A 37 -18.78 -16.92 2.42
N HIS A 38 -19.88 -17.23 1.72
CA HIS A 38 -19.82 -18.09 0.50
C HIS A 38 -20.30 -17.46 -0.81
N ALA A 39 -20.34 -16.12 -0.94
CA ALA A 39 -20.86 -15.47 -2.15
C ALA A 39 -19.85 -15.24 -3.30
N ASN A 40 -18.54 -15.50 -3.13
CA ASN A 40 -17.51 -15.00 -4.07
C ASN A 40 -16.82 -16.04 -4.97
N LEU A 41 -17.38 -17.22 -5.22
CA LEU A 41 -16.69 -18.28 -5.99
C LEU A 41 -17.30 -18.69 -7.33
N CYS A 42 -18.15 -17.88 -7.97
CA CYS A 42 -18.60 -18.15 -9.35
C CYS A 42 -18.89 -16.86 -10.14
N HIS A 43 -17.85 -16.19 -10.63
CA HIS A 43 -17.99 -15.30 -11.79
C HIS A 43 -17.56 -16.04 -13.05
N PRO A 44 -18.33 -16.01 -14.16
CA PRO A 44 -17.90 -16.59 -15.42
C PRO A 44 -16.75 -15.75 -16.02
N PRO A 45 -15.77 -16.37 -16.71
CA PRO A 45 -14.77 -15.62 -17.45
C PRO A 45 -15.44 -14.79 -18.57
N LEU A 46 -14.96 -13.56 -18.74
CA LEU A 46 -15.36 -12.62 -19.79
C LEU A 46 -15.12 -13.24 -21.18
N ASN A 47 -16.13 -13.91 -21.75
CA ASN A 47 -16.40 -14.10 -23.21
C ASN A 47 -17.23 -15.37 -23.56
N LEU A 48 -18.06 -15.91 -22.67
CA LEU A 48 -19.04 -16.96 -23.03
C LEU A 48 -20.46 -16.42 -22.95
N LYS A 49 -21.29 -16.69 -23.96
CA LYS A 49 -22.72 -16.36 -23.90
C LYS A 49 -23.37 -17.26 -22.83
N ALA A 50 -24.34 -16.71 -22.08
CA ALA A 50 -24.99 -17.39 -20.95
C ALA A 50 -25.54 -18.81 -21.26
N GLN A 51 -25.83 -19.09 -22.53
CA GLN A 51 -26.28 -20.40 -23.01
C GLN A 51 -25.15 -21.45 -23.02
N GLU A 52 -23.92 -21.09 -23.36
CA GLU A 52 -22.78 -22.02 -23.47
C GLU A 52 -22.28 -22.46 -22.08
N PHE A 53 -22.42 -21.60 -21.06
CA PHE A 53 -22.13 -21.94 -19.67
C PHE A 53 -23.17 -22.91 -19.08
N HIS A 54 -24.43 -22.82 -19.56
CA HIS A 54 -25.51 -23.73 -19.17
C HIS A 54 -25.20 -25.17 -19.61
N ASP A 55 -24.73 -25.35 -20.84
CA ASP A 55 -24.44 -26.67 -21.41
C ASP A 55 -23.22 -27.33 -20.73
N ILE A 56 -22.19 -26.56 -20.35
CA ILE A 56 -21.04 -27.05 -19.59
C ILE A 56 -21.44 -27.51 -18.18
N CYS A 57 -22.34 -26.77 -17.52
CA CYS A 57 -22.83 -27.15 -16.19
C CYS A 57 -23.70 -28.42 -16.22
N VAL A 58 -24.52 -28.61 -17.28
CA VAL A 58 -25.37 -29.79 -17.46
C VAL A 58 -24.55 -31.07 -17.70
N LEU A 59 -23.44 -30.97 -18.44
CA LEU A 59 -22.55 -32.13 -18.70
C LEU A 59 -21.76 -32.60 -17.47
N SER A 60 -21.60 -31.77 -16.44
CA SER A 60 -20.82 -32.09 -15.24
C SER A 60 -21.60 -32.79 -14.11
N ASN A 61 -22.91 -33.01 -14.29
CA ASN A 61 -23.81 -33.71 -13.36
C ASN A 61 -23.76 -33.22 -11.88
N LYS A 62 -23.32 -31.98 -11.62
CA LYS A 62 -23.01 -31.48 -10.27
C LYS A 62 -23.96 -30.44 -9.68
N CYS A 63 -25.16 -30.23 -10.24
CA CYS A 63 -26.04 -29.19 -9.69
C CYS A 63 -27.54 -29.50 -9.83
N SER A 64 -28.05 -30.53 -9.16
CA SER A 64 -29.48 -30.90 -9.19
C SER A 64 -30.31 -30.40 -7.99
N THR A 65 -29.70 -29.79 -6.98
CA THR A 65 -30.41 -29.30 -5.77
C THR A 65 -30.54 -27.79 -5.68
N TRP A 66 -29.61 -27.02 -6.25
CA TRP A 66 -29.61 -25.55 -6.12
C TRP A 66 -30.62 -24.87 -7.07
N TYR A 67 -30.72 -25.36 -8.31
CA TYR A 67 -31.61 -24.78 -9.34
C TYR A 67 -33.11 -24.91 -9.00
N LYS A 68 -33.50 -25.95 -8.25
CA LYS A 68 -34.88 -26.13 -7.79
C LYS A 68 -35.30 -25.10 -6.72
N LYS A 69 -34.35 -24.53 -5.98
CA LYS A 69 -34.62 -23.54 -4.92
C LYS A 69 -34.84 -22.13 -5.47
N LEU A 70 -34.17 -21.77 -6.58
CA LEU A 70 -34.29 -20.47 -7.25
C LEU A 70 -35.68 -20.21 -7.87
N LYS A 71 -36.41 -21.25 -8.29
CA LYS A 71 -37.76 -21.08 -8.87
C LYS A 71 -38.85 -20.68 -7.85
N SER A 72 -38.57 -20.75 -6.55
CA SER A 72 -39.53 -20.40 -5.49
C SER A 72 -39.47 -18.94 -5.02
N TYR A 73 -38.43 -18.19 -5.41
CA TYR A 73 -38.26 -16.79 -5.01
C TYR A 73 -38.76 -15.86 -6.12
N LYS A 74 -40.08 -15.66 -6.18
CA LYS A 74 -40.68 -14.57 -6.98
C LYS A 74 -40.74 -13.31 -6.12
N SER A 75 -39.66 -12.53 -6.09
CA SER A 75 -39.77 -11.10 -5.78
C SER A 75 -39.90 -10.32 -7.10
N PRO A 76 -40.75 -9.27 -7.16
CA PRO A 76 -40.97 -8.52 -8.39
C PRO A 76 -39.74 -7.66 -8.71
N LEU A 77 -38.96 -8.09 -9.71
CA LEU A 77 -37.94 -7.27 -10.39
C LEU A 77 -38.66 -6.22 -11.26
N SER A 78 -39.02 -5.08 -10.69
CA SER A 78 -39.51 -3.92 -11.47
C SER A 78 -38.89 -2.59 -11.03
N SER A 79 -37.65 -2.61 -10.55
CA SER A 79 -36.89 -1.39 -10.28
C SER A 79 -35.41 -1.69 -10.45
N PHE A 80 -34.95 -1.72 -11.71
CA PHE A 80 -33.56 -1.42 -12.05
C PHE A 80 -33.27 0.00 -11.53
N HIS A 81 -32.83 0.10 -10.28
CA HIS A 81 -32.10 1.28 -9.84
C HIS A 81 -30.82 1.28 -10.68
N SER A 82 -30.64 2.33 -11.46
CA SER A 82 -29.36 2.69 -12.05
C SER A 82 -28.30 2.47 -10.97
N PHE A 83 -27.41 1.50 -11.16
CA PHE A 83 -26.18 1.45 -10.38
C PHE A 83 -25.42 2.72 -10.77
N ASN A 84 -25.65 3.80 -10.04
CA ASN A 84 -24.74 4.92 -10.02
C ASN A 84 -23.41 4.33 -9.57
N THR A 85 -22.50 4.13 -10.52
CA THR A 85 -21.10 3.95 -10.23
C THR A 85 -20.70 5.14 -9.38
N ILE A 86 -20.61 4.96 -8.06
CA ILE A 86 -19.99 5.95 -7.19
C ILE A 86 -18.52 5.93 -7.59
N THR A 87 -18.16 6.75 -8.57
CA THR A 87 -16.76 7.07 -8.85
C THR A 87 -16.24 7.70 -7.57
N MET A 88 -15.42 6.96 -6.82
CA MET A 88 -14.77 7.52 -5.64
C MET A 88 -14.02 8.77 -6.07
N ALA A 89 -14.25 9.87 -5.36
CA ALA A 89 -13.59 11.14 -5.63
C ALA A 89 -12.07 10.95 -5.56
N HIS A 90 -11.35 11.66 -6.42
CA HIS A 90 -9.90 11.63 -6.44
C HIS A 90 -9.34 12.07 -5.08
N TYR A 91 -8.22 11.50 -4.63
CA TYR A 91 -7.66 11.80 -3.30
C TYR A 91 -7.40 13.30 -3.10
N SER A 92 -7.09 14.03 -4.15
CA SER A 92 -6.83 15.47 -4.11
C SER A 92 -8.08 16.34 -3.94
N GLN A 93 -9.28 15.75 -3.99
CA GLN A 93 -10.56 16.44 -3.79
C GLN A 93 -11.14 16.17 -2.41
N ARG A 94 -10.43 15.37 -1.60
CA ARG A 94 -10.86 14.90 -0.29
C ARG A 94 -10.16 15.71 0.79
N GLU A 95 -10.80 16.71 1.37
CA GLU A 95 -10.22 17.46 2.51
C GLU A 95 -10.23 16.63 3.80
N ASP A 96 -11.15 15.67 3.90
CA ASP A 96 -11.30 14.77 5.05
C ASP A 96 -10.12 13.79 5.23
N ILE A 97 -9.21 13.71 4.25
CA ILE A 97 -8.00 12.87 4.37
C ILE A 97 -6.79 13.61 4.91
N LEU A 98 -6.85 14.95 5.01
CA LEU A 98 -5.77 15.76 5.56
C LEU A 98 -5.93 15.98 7.08
N PRO A 99 -4.82 16.09 7.83
CA PRO A 99 -3.46 15.79 7.38
C PRO A 99 -3.27 14.29 7.12
N LEU A 100 -2.50 13.93 6.08
CA LEU A 100 -2.14 12.54 5.83
C LEU A 100 -1.03 12.15 6.79
N THR A 101 -1.32 11.27 7.74
CA THR A 101 -0.33 10.76 8.69
C THR A 101 0.32 9.47 8.19
N GLY A 102 1.55 9.24 8.62
CA GLY A 102 2.32 8.05 8.28
C GLY A 102 3.53 7.88 9.16
N GLY A 103 4.31 6.84 8.89
CA GLY A 103 5.54 6.56 9.62
C GLY A 103 6.18 5.23 9.29
N CYS A 104 7.25 4.92 10.00
CA CYS A 104 7.95 3.66 9.83
C CYS A 104 7.20 2.48 10.50
N ALA A 105 7.60 1.26 10.13
CA ALA A 105 6.96 0.04 10.62
C ALA A 105 7.08 -0.18 12.14
N CYS A 106 8.04 0.45 12.83
CA CYS A 106 8.14 0.37 14.30
C CYS A 106 7.56 1.58 15.04
N GLY A 107 7.03 2.58 14.33
CA GLY A 107 6.45 3.77 14.94
C GLY A 107 7.44 4.83 15.47
N LEU A 108 8.75 4.56 15.43
CA LEU A 108 9.76 5.51 15.89
C LEU A 108 9.73 6.83 15.11
N ILE A 109 9.64 6.75 13.79
CA ILE A 109 9.50 7.93 12.93
C ILE A 109 8.04 8.03 12.51
N ARG A 110 7.42 9.14 12.89
CA ARG A 110 6.06 9.52 12.49
C ARG A 110 6.12 10.86 11.77
N TYR A 111 5.22 11.04 10.81
CA TYR A 111 5.15 12.28 10.04
C TYR A 111 3.71 12.57 9.64
N GLN A 112 3.49 13.81 9.21
CA GLN A 112 2.25 14.24 8.57
C GLN A 112 2.55 15.03 7.30
N LEU A 113 1.63 14.95 6.35
CA LEU A 113 1.57 15.80 5.17
C LEU A 113 0.40 16.76 5.31
N THR A 114 0.68 18.04 5.19
CA THR A 114 -0.31 19.13 5.38
C THR A 114 -1.04 19.51 4.10
N LEU A 115 -0.56 19.04 2.93
CA LEU A 115 -1.15 19.26 1.62
C LEU A 115 -1.30 17.92 0.88
N HIS A 116 -2.18 17.88 -0.11
CA HIS A 116 -2.24 16.74 -1.01
C HIS A 116 -0.97 16.64 -1.87
N PRO A 117 -0.50 15.41 -2.18
CA PRO A 117 0.62 15.18 -3.10
C PRO A 117 0.39 15.85 -4.46
N LEU A 118 1.42 16.48 -5.01
CA LEU A 118 1.44 17.08 -6.35
C LEU A 118 1.03 16.04 -7.41
N ILE A 119 1.62 14.85 -7.31
CA ILE A 119 1.35 13.69 -8.17
C ILE A 119 1.77 12.42 -7.42
N VAL A 120 1.05 11.33 -7.64
CA VAL A 120 1.41 10.00 -7.16
C VAL A 120 1.78 9.13 -8.36
N HIS A 121 2.92 8.45 -8.31
CA HIS A 121 3.29 7.51 -9.38
C HIS A 121 3.84 6.20 -8.87
N CYS A 122 3.66 5.17 -9.69
CA CYS A 122 4.36 3.91 -9.56
C CYS A 122 5.63 3.95 -10.42
N CYS A 123 6.80 3.86 -9.78
CA CYS A 123 8.09 3.79 -10.45
C CYS A 123 8.62 2.34 -10.48
N TYR A 124 8.82 1.81 -11.70
CA TYR A 124 9.22 0.42 -11.94
C TYR A 124 10.72 0.22 -12.18
N CYS A 125 11.52 1.29 -12.05
CA CYS A 125 12.96 1.18 -12.27
C CYS A 125 13.60 0.20 -11.29
N THR A 126 14.68 -0.46 -11.71
CA THR A 126 15.38 -1.47 -10.89
C THR A 126 15.82 -0.94 -9.54
N SER A 127 16.23 0.33 -9.45
CA SER A 127 16.62 0.96 -8.17
C SER A 127 15.43 1.07 -7.21
N CYS A 128 14.26 1.48 -7.69
CA CYS A 128 13.04 1.57 -6.88
C CYS A 128 12.54 0.18 -6.41
N LYS A 129 12.63 -0.83 -7.28
CA LYS A 129 12.32 -2.23 -6.91
C LYS A 129 13.25 -2.75 -5.81
N ARG A 130 14.57 -2.61 -6.00
CA ARG A 130 15.57 -3.04 -5.00
C ARG A 130 15.42 -2.32 -3.66
N GLN A 131 15.09 -1.04 -3.70
CA GLN A 131 14.95 -0.23 -2.49
C GLN A 131 13.71 -0.60 -1.67
N THR A 132 12.62 -1.01 -2.32
CA THR A 132 11.36 -1.36 -1.65
C THR A 132 11.21 -2.85 -1.38
N GLY A 133 11.94 -3.69 -2.12
CA GLY A 133 11.64 -5.13 -2.21
C GLY A 133 10.32 -5.44 -2.92
N SER A 134 9.68 -4.45 -3.56
CA SER A 134 8.39 -4.59 -4.25
C SER A 134 8.55 -4.48 -5.77
N VAL A 135 7.45 -4.72 -6.49
CA VAL A 135 7.34 -4.60 -7.96
C VAL A 135 7.53 -3.16 -8.43
N CYS A 136 7.17 -2.19 -7.58
CA CYS A 136 7.38 -0.78 -7.83
C CYS A 136 7.56 0.01 -6.53
N ALA A 137 8.05 1.24 -6.65
CA ALA A 137 7.89 2.25 -5.61
C ALA A 137 6.69 3.13 -5.95
N MET A 138 5.66 3.10 -5.11
CA MET A 138 4.56 4.07 -5.19
C MET A 138 4.95 5.32 -4.39
N ASN A 139 5.25 6.40 -5.11
CA ASN A 139 5.76 7.65 -4.54
C ASN A 139 4.69 8.74 -4.66
N ALA A 140 4.34 9.35 -3.53
CA ALA A 140 3.59 10.59 -3.46
C ALA A 140 4.58 11.76 -3.43
N VAL A 141 4.62 12.54 -4.51
CA VAL A 141 5.51 13.70 -4.62
C VAL A 141 4.87 14.89 -3.94
N ILE A 142 5.56 15.49 -2.98
CA ILE A 142 5.08 16.65 -2.24
C ILE A 142 6.22 17.62 -1.96
N GLU A 143 5.90 18.89 -1.76
CA GLU A 143 6.82 19.89 -1.27
C GLU A 143 7.35 19.47 0.10
N SER A 144 8.68 19.49 0.26
CA SER A 144 9.29 19.10 1.54
C SER A 144 8.86 20.00 2.70
N THR A 145 8.40 21.22 2.43
CA THR A 145 7.84 22.13 3.45
C THR A 145 6.46 21.71 3.96
N ALA A 146 5.74 20.85 3.22
CA ALA A 146 4.44 20.33 3.64
C ALA A 146 4.55 19.04 4.47
N LEU A 147 5.77 18.47 4.59
CA LEU A 147 6.10 17.31 5.41
C LEU A 147 6.62 17.79 6.79
N ALA A 148 6.01 17.32 7.87
CA ALA A 148 6.45 17.59 9.23
C ALA A 148 6.60 16.29 10.04
N LEU A 149 7.68 16.18 10.82
CA LEU A 149 7.85 15.08 11.77
C LEU A 149 6.93 15.25 12.98
N LEU A 150 6.42 14.13 13.47
CA LEU A 150 5.59 14.03 14.67
C LEU A 150 6.37 13.29 15.77
N PRO A 151 5.97 13.42 17.05
CA PRO A 151 6.44 12.52 18.10
C PRO A 151 6.23 11.05 17.70
N SER A 152 7.11 10.16 18.15
CA SER A 152 6.93 8.74 17.87
C SER A 152 5.61 8.23 18.46
N ALA A 153 4.95 7.35 17.75
CA ALA A 153 3.70 6.73 18.17
C ALA A 153 3.59 5.35 17.53
N PRO A 154 2.81 4.41 18.11
CA PRO A 154 2.50 3.15 17.46
C PRO A 154 2.08 3.35 15.99
N PRO A 155 2.55 2.49 15.07
CA PRO A 155 2.16 2.57 13.68
C PRO A 155 0.69 2.18 13.51
N THR A 156 0.03 2.86 12.58
CA THR A 156 -1.42 2.81 12.40
C THR A 156 -1.71 2.35 10.97
N CYS A 157 -1.44 1.08 10.65
CA CYS A 157 -1.76 0.53 9.32
C CYS A 157 -2.66 -0.69 9.47
N VAL A 158 -3.89 -0.61 8.98
CA VAL A 158 -4.96 -1.52 9.42
C VAL A 158 -5.89 -1.83 8.28
N GLY A 159 -6.18 -3.12 8.10
CA GLY A 159 -7.12 -3.59 7.10
C GLY A 159 -8.55 -3.12 7.37
N SER A 160 -9.06 -2.25 6.50
CA SER A 160 -10.47 -2.03 6.19
C SER A 160 -11.38 -1.40 7.27
N SER A 161 -12.70 -1.43 7.02
CA SER A 161 -13.45 -0.26 6.58
C SER A 161 -14.07 0.64 7.66
N SER A 162 -13.68 0.51 8.93
CA SER A 162 -14.32 1.34 9.98
C SER A 162 -13.44 1.86 11.10
N ASN A 163 -12.18 1.44 11.26
CA ASN A 163 -11.21 2.13 12.12
C ASN A 163 -9.80 1.59 11.90
N PRO A 164 -8.77 2.42 12.09
CA PRO A 164 -7.43 1.90 12.17
C PRO A 164 -7.14 1.30 13.57
N VAL A 165 -7.17 -0.03 13.69
CA VAL A 165 -6.50 -0.82 14.77
C VAL A 165 -4.95 -0.71 14.69
N PRO A 166 -4.27 0.00 15.61
CA PRO A 166 -2.81 0.08 15.62
C PRO A 166 -2.15 -1.29 15.44
N ILE A 167 -1.11 -1.37 14.60
CA ILE A 167 -0.32 -2.60 14.54
C ILE A 167 0.31 -2.77 15.92
N PRO A 168 0.23 -3.97 16.55
CA PRO A 168 0.83 -4.21 17.84
C PRO A 168 2.27 -3.69 17.87
N ALA A 169 2.51 -2.67 18.69
CA ALA A 169 3.82 -2.06 18.83
C ALA A 169 4.76 -2.93 19.68
N ALA A 170 4.41 -4.17 19.99
CA ALA A 170 5.20 -5.08 20.81
C ALA A 170 5.59 -6.33 20.01
N VAL A 171 6.88 -6.67 20.04
CA VAL A 171 7.41 -7.93 19.52
C VAL A 171 7.54 -8.88 20.71
N GLN A 172 7.17 -10.15 20.52
CA GLN A 172 7.40 -11.18 21.54
C GLN A 172 8.91 -11.28 21.82
N PRO A 173 9.40 -11.02 23.05
CA PRO A 173 10.84 -10.96 23.32
C PRO A 173 11.57 -12.27 23.03
N VAL A 174 10.87 -13.40 23.19
CA VAL A 174 11.41 -14.72 22.85
C VAL A 174 11.67 -14.85 21.36
N PHE A 175 10.79 -14.34 20.49
CA PHE A 175 11.01 -14.36 19.04
C PHE A 175 12.29 -13.61 18.66
N ALA A 176 12.47 -12.39 19.18
CA ALA A 176 13.68 -11.60 18.96
C ALA A 176 14.94 -12.36 19.42
N ARG A 177 14.89 -13.01 20.59
CA ARG A 177 15.98 -13.86 21.10
C ARG A 177 16.25 -15.07 20.20
N LEU A 178 15.20 -15.78 19.77
CA LEU A 178 15.32 -16.97 18.91
C LEU A 178 15.94 -16.63 17.56
N THR A 179 15.72 -15.42 17.04
CA THR A 179 16.31 -14.93 15.79
C THR A 179 17.60 -14.14 15.98
N SER A 180 18.14 -14.07 17.21
CA SER A 180 19.31 -13.24 17.55
C SER A 180 19.16 -11.77 17.10
N ALA A 181 17.94 -11.26 17.12
CA ALA A 181 17.59 -9.92 16.68
C ALA A 181 17.35 -9.01 17.88
N ALA A 182 17.73 -7.74 17.75
CA ALA A 182 17.29 -6.71 18.68
C ALA A 182 15.84 -6.30 18.35
N SER A 183 15.07 -5.92 19.38
CA SER A 183 13.77 -5.29 19.16
C SER A 183 13.95 -3.95 18.43
N ALA A 184 13.29 -3.79 17.29
CA ALA A 184 13.23 -2.51 16.59
C ALA A 184 12.24 -1.52 17.24
N ILE A 185 11.37 -2.03 18.13
CA ILE A 185 10.49 -1.22 18.97
C ILE A 185 11.33 -0.62 20.08
N ARG A 186 11.17 0.68 20.26
CA ARG A 186 11.82 1.49 21.28
C ARG A 186 10.74 2.23 22.07
N ASP A 187 11.11 2.68 23.26
CA ASP A 187 10.26 3.60 24.01
C ASP A 187 9.97 4.84 23.16
N PRO A 188 8.73 5.37 23.22
CA PRO A 188 8.37 6.57 22.49
C PRO A 188 9.35 7.71 22.75
N GLN A 189 9.89 8.29 21.68
CA GLN A 189 10.75 9.45 21.68
C GLN A 189 9.95 10.71 21.30
N PRO A 190 10.03 11.79 22.09
CA PRO A 190 9.35 13.05 21.76
C PRO A 190 9.94 13.71 20.51
N LYS A 191 11.21 13.45 20.20
CA LYS A 191 11.90 13.90 19.00
C LYS A 191 12.73 12.75 18.44
N ALA A 192 12.22 12.08 17.42
CA ALA A 192 12.96 11.03 16.72
C ALA A 192 13.59 11.58 15.44
N GLU A 193 14.81 11.16 15.14
CA GLU A 193 15.56 11.61 13.96
C GLU A 193 15.66 10.48 12.93
N ALA A 194 15.36 10.80 11.68
CA ALA A 194 15.53 9.89 10.56
C ALA A 194 16.98 9.94 10.04
N PHE A 195 17.50 8.82 9.55
CA PHE A 195 18.80 8.83 8.87
C PHE A 195 18.63 9.13 7.38
N SER A 196 19.66 9.71 6.77
CA SER A 196 19.74 9.91 5.32
C SER A 196 20.92 9.14 4.74
N VAL A 197 20.72 8.48 3.60
CA VAL A 197 21.79 7.80 2.85
C VAL A 197 21.67 8.11 1.37
N CYS A 198 22.77 8.53 0.74
CA CYS A 198 22.83 8.69 -0.71
C CYS A 198 23.03 7.31 -1.35
N LEU A 199 22.18 6.97 -2.31
CA LEU A 199 22.16 5.70 -3.01
C LEU A 199 22.33 5.92 -4.52
N PRO A 200 23.01 5.00 -5.22
CA PRO A 200 23.16 5.10 -6.66
C PRO A 200 21.81 4.94 -7.39
N THR A 201 21.70 5.57 -8.55
CA THR A 201 20.60 5.44 -9.51
C THR A 201 21.15 5.11 -10.88
N ALA A 202 20.30 4.62 -11.79
CA ALA A 202 20.70 4.36 -13.17
C ALA A 202 21.18 5.62 -13.91
N SER A 203 20.77 6.82 -13.47
CA SER A 203 21.23 8.09 -14.03
C SER A 203 22.64 8.50 -13.58
N GLY A 204 23.27 7.78 -12.64
CA GLY A 204 24.57 8.13 -12.08
C GLY A 204 24.54 9.26 -11.04
N VAL A 205 23.55 10.15 -11.05
CA VAL A 205 23.47 11.29 -10.09
C VAL A 205 23.16 10.83 -8.66
N GLY A 206 22.40 9.75 -8.51
CA GLY A 206 21.98 9.23 -7.20
C GLY A 206 20.65 9.79 -6.70
N GLN A 207 20.28 9.34 -5.51
CA GLN A 207 19.09 9.72 -4.75
C GLN A 207 19.40 9.64 -3.26
N THR A 208 18.78 10.48 -2.45
CA THR A 208 18.87 10.36 -1.00
C THR A 208 17.66 9.60 -0.48
N LEU A 209 17.88 8.46 0.18
CA LEU A 209 16.87 7.77 0.96
C LEU A 209 16.85 8.33 2.38
N VAL A 210 15.67 8.68 2.87
CA VAL A 210 15.45 9.01 4.28
C VAL A 210 14.65 7.89 4.94
N GLY A 211 15.16 7.35 6.05
CA GLY A 211 14.60 6.14 6.67
C GLY A 211 14.72 6.11 8.19
N CYS A 212 14.06 5.11 8.79
CA CYS A 212 14.09 4.90 10.24
C CYS A 212 15.41 4.23 10.69
N PRO A 213 16.14 4.78 11.66
CA PRO A 213 17.38 4.16 12.13
C PRO A 213 17.16 2.82 12.86
N ALA A 214 15.96 2.56 13.36
CA ALA A 214 15.62 1.34 14.10
C ALA A 214 15.16 0.20 13.16
N CYS A 215 14.03 0.37 12.45
CA CYS A 215 13.48 -0.68 11.59
C CYS A 215 13.93 -0.59 10.12
N ARG A 216 14.72 0.43 9.75
CA ARG A 216 15.25 0.65 8.38
C ARG A 216 14.21 0.87 7.28
N THR A 217 12.92 0.99 7.61
CA THR A 217 11.89 1.39 6.65
C THR A 217 12.28 2.71 5.97
N GLY A 218 12.37 2.70 4.64
CA GLY A 218 12.53 3.92 3.84
C GLY A 218 11.21 4.67 3.75
N LEU A 219 11.23 5.95 4.14
CA LEU A 219 10.03 6.77 4.31
C LEU A 219 9.80 7.71 3.14
N TRP A 220 10.86 8.37 2.68
CA TRP A 220 10.83 9.17 1.47
C TRP A 220 12.20 9.27 0.83
N ASN A 221 12.22 9.81 -0.39
CA ASN A 221 13.44 10.11 -1.10
C ASN A 221 13.51 11.58 -1.53
N HIS A 222 14.74 12.05 -1.74
CA HIS A 222 15.04 13.22 -2.55
C HIS A 222 15.74 12.76 -3.83
N TYR A 223 15.23 13.17 -4.99
CA TYR A 223 15.80 12.84 -6.30
C TYR A 223 16.46 14.06 -6.93
N ALA A 224 17.42 13.81 -7.82
CA ALA A 224 18.18 14.84 -8.52
C ALA A 224 17.32 15.86 -9.30
N ASP A 225 16.08 15.49 -9.67
CA ASP A 225 15.21 16.37 -10.44
C ASP A 225 14.74 17.60 -9.65
N ALA A 226 14.65 17.52 -8.32
CA ALA A 226 14.18 18.59 -7.46
C ALA A 226 15.00 18.76 -6.16
N GLY A 227 15.93 17.86 -5.91
CA GLY A 227 16.75 17.81 -4.70
C GLY A 227 15.90 17.83 -3.43
N PRO A 228 16.31 18.60 -2.39
CA PRO A 228 15.62 18.60 -1.10
C PRO A 228 14.28 19.35 -1.13
N HIS A 229 13.88 19.97 -2.25
CA HIS A 229 12.64 20.75 -2.32
C HIS A 229 11.39 19.89 -2.52
N LEU A 230 11.53 18.69 -3.07
CA LEU A 230 10.46 17.70 -3.15
C LEU A 230 10.83 16.45 -2.35
N SER A 231 9.87 15.97 -1.58
CA SER A 231 9.92 14.69 -0.88
C SER A 231 9.03 13.69 -1.60
N TYR A 232 9.58 12.51 -1.88
CA TYR A 232 8.89 11.42 -2.56
C TYR A 232 8.48 10.41 -1.51
N ILE A 233 7.33 10.65 -0.88
CA ILE A 233 6.82 9.85 0.22
C ILE A 233 6.47 8.46 -0.29
N ARG A 234 6.94 7.42 0.41
CA ARG A 234 6.52 6.05 0.13
C ARG A 234 5.09 5.89 0.58
N VAL A 235 4.16 5.76 -0.37
CA VAL A 235 2.73 5.77 -0.07
C VAL A 235 2.37 4.64 0.89
N GLY A 236 3.01 3.47 0.78
CA GLY A 236 2.83 2.35 1.72
C GLY A 236 3.26 2.61 3.17
N THR A 237 3.87 3.76 3.47
CA THR A 237 4.20 4.20 4.84
C THR A 237 3.20 5.18 5.42
N LEU A 238 2.16 5.57 4.65
CA LEU A 238 1.01 6.28 5.18
C LEU A 238 0.16 5.35 6.03
N ASP A 239 -0.64 5.93 6.93
CA ASP A 239 -1.57 5.16 7.77
C ASP A 239 -2.78 4.66 6.99
N ARG A 240 -3.19 5.42 5.96
CA ARG A 240 -4.32 5.12 5.07
C ARG A 240 -3.89 5.04 3.60
N PRO A 241 -2.96 4.13 3.24
CA PRO A 241 -2.36 4.09 1.90
C PRO A 241 -3.38 3.74 0.81
N TRP A 242 -4.46 3.02 1.14
CA TRP A 242 -5.52 2.64 0.20
C TRP A 242 -6.38 3.83 -0.29
N GLU A 243 -6.31 4.98 0.39
CA GLU A 243 -6.98 6.20 -0.06
C GLU A 243 -6.20 6.93 -1.15
N ILE A 244 -4.95 6.52 -1.40
CA ILE A 244 -4.03 7.17 -2.34
C ILE A 244 -3.78 6.24 -3.52
N GLN A 245 -4.35 6.59 -4.67
CA GLN A 245 -4.17 5.87 -5.94
C GLN A 245 -3.05 6.51 -6.78
N PRO A 246 -2.41 5.75 -7.69
CA PRO A 246 -1.47 6.33 -8.64
C PRO A 246 -2.17 7.20 -9.70
N ASP A 247 -1.51 8.28 -10.08
CA ASP A 247 -1.83 9.12 -11.23
C ASP A 247 -1.13 8.65 -12.50
N ALA A 248 0.03 7.99 -12.38
CA ALA A 248 0.85 7.59 -13.50
C ALA A 248 1.80 6.41 -13.19
N HIS A 249 2.29 5.76 -14.23
CA HIS A 249 3.29 4.69 -14.19
C HIS A 249 4.52 5.11 -14.98
N ILE A 250 5.70 5.09 -14.35
CA ILE A 250 6.96 5.51 -14.99
C ILE A 250 8.00 4.39 -14.94
N TYR A 251 8.92 4.39 -15.90
CA TYR A 251 9.92 3.34 -16.10
C TYR A 251 9.32 1.97 -16.42
N THR A 252 8.19 1.92 -17.13
CA THR A 252 7.47 0.67 -17.45
C THR A 252 8.28 -0.30 -18.30
N GLN A 253 9.31 0.17 -19.02
CA GLN A 253 10.26 -0.70 -19.73
C GLN A 253 10.98 -1.69 -18.80
N SER A 254 11.01 -1.42 -17.49
CA SER A 254 11.60 -2.27 -16.46
C SER A 254 10.58 -3.15 -15.73
N LEU A 255 9.33 -3.20 -16.18
CA LEU A 255 8.31 -4.09 -15.61
C LEU A 255 8.73 -5.56 -15.73
N PRO A 256 8.52 -6.38 -14.69
CA PRO A 256 8.54 -7.83 -14.85
C PRO A 256 7.47 -8.25 -15.87
N SER A 257 7.79 -9.21 -16.73
CA SER A 257 6.91 -9.64 -17.84
C SER A 257 5.55 -10.20 -17.41
N TRP A 258 5.41 -10.61 -16.15
CA TRP A 258 4.17 -11.11 -15.55
C TRP A 258 3.31 -10.03 -14.88
N VAL A 259 3.76 -8.76 -14.85
CA VAL A 259 3.01 -7.63 -14.29
C VAL A 259 2.28 -6.92 -15.41
N THR A 260 0.96 -6.74 -15.24
CA THR A 260 0.12 -5.97 -16.16
C THR A 260 -0.44 -4.74 -15.43
N ILE A 261 -0.33 -3.57 -16.07
CA ILE A 261 -0.96 -2.33 -15.60
C ILE A 261 -2.33 -2.22 -16.29
N ASN A 262 -3.42 -2.17 -15.52
CA ASN A 262 -4.79 -2.21 -16.04
C ASN A 262 -5.74 -1.21 -15.34
N ASP A 263 -5.20 -0.15 -14.74
CA ASP A 263 -5.95 0.89 -14.04
C ASP A 263 -6.33 2.09 -14.92
N GLY A 264 -5.98 2.04 -16.21
CA GLY A 264 -6.26 3.11 -17.18
C GLY A 264 -5.42 4.37 -16.99
N LYS A 265 -4.39 4.33 -16.12
CA LYS A 265 -3.51 5.48 -15.87
C LYS A 265 -2.41 5.59 -16.93
N PRO A 266 -1.95 6.81 -17.26
CA PRO A 266 -0.87 7.00 -18.21
C PRO A 266 0.39 6.25 -17.79
N SER A 267 1.03 5.61 -18.76
CA SER A 267 2.20 4.75 -18.58
C SER A 267 3.34 5.17 -19.50
N PHE A 268 4.55 5.27 -18.96
CA PHE A 268 5.74 5.78 -19.64
C PHE A 268 6.91 4.81 -19.50
N GLU A 269 7.56 4.50 -20.62
CA GLU A 269 8.73 3.60 -20.65
C GLU A 269 9.90 4.13 -19.81
N GLY A 270 10.08 5.45 -19.77
CA GLY A 270 11.08 6.15 -18.97
C GLY A 270 10.45 7.10 -17.92
N TYR A 271 11.16 8.17 -17.62
CA TYR A 271 10.60 9.28 -16.85
C TYR A 271 9.62 10.10 -17.69
N TYR A 272 8.77 10.92 -17.05
CA TYR A 272 7.93 11.90 -17.78
C TYR A 272 8.78 12.72 -18.75
N THR A 273 8.29 12.94 -19.96
CA THR A 273 8.91 13.92 -20.88
C THR A 273 8.85 15.32 -20.25
N ARG A 274 7.68 15.70 -19.74
CA ARG A 274 7.44 16.89 -18.94
C ARG A 274 6.45 16.54 -17.83
N ARG A 275 6.85 16.72 -16.56
CA ARG A 275 6.00 16.40 -15.40
C ARG A 275 4.74 17.26 -15.39
N GLU A 276 4.91 18.53 -15.75
CA GLU A 276 3.90 19.57 -15.72
C GLU A 276 2.64 19.20 -16.48
N ASP A 277 2.79 18.45 -17.58
CA ASP A 277 1.68 18.02 -18.44
C ASP A 277 0.80 16.94 -17.76
N HIS A 278 1.22 16.45 -16.59
CA HIS A 278 0.51 15.44 -15.79
C HIS A 278 0.12 15.95 -14.40
N LEU A 279 0.40 17.21 -14.08
CA LEU A 279 -0.01 17.82 -12.83
C LEU A 279 -1.43 18.40 -12.96
N ARG A 280 -2.20 18.29 -11.88
CA ARG A 280 -3.46 19.04 -11.74
C ARG A 280 -3.17 20.53 -11.63
N ASP A 281 -4.16 21.38 -11.93
CA ASP A 281 -3.99 22.85 -11.93
C ASP A 281 -3.50 23.41 -10.57
N ASP A 282 -3.98 22.87 -9.45
CA ASP A 282 -3.53 23.26 -8.11
C ASP A 282 -2.05 22.88 -7.89
N ALA A 283 -1.69 21.66 -8.27
CA ALA A 283 -0.35 21.11 -8.12
C ALA A 283 0.64 21.81 -9.05
N LEU A 284 0.22 22.14 -10.27
CA LEU A 284 1.03 22.87 -11.23
C LEU A 284 1.41 24.25 -10.69
N LYS A 285 0.45 25.02 -10.18
CA LYS A 285 0.72 26.34 -9.57
C LYS A 285 1.75 26.25 -8.44
N ARG A 286 1.62 25.24 -7.56
CA ARG A 286 2.56 25.01 -6.46
C ARG A 286 3.95 24.58 -6.97
N TYR A 287 3.99 23.71 -7.97
CA TYR A 287 5.24 23.25 -8.58
C TYR A 287 5.97 24.38 -9.31
N GLU A 288 5.26 25.24 -10.05
CA GLU A 288 5.84 26.44 -10.70
C GLU A 288 6.50 27.38 -9.67
N ALA A 289 5.88 27.57 -8.50
CA ALA A 289 6.47 28.37 -7.42
C ALA A 289 7.79 27.80 -6.87
N LEU A 290 8.03 26.48 -7.03
CA LEU A 290 9.27 25.82 -6.63
C LEU A 290 10.35 25.82 -7.71
N LYS A 291 9.99 26.02 -8.99
CA LYS A 291 10.94 25.93 -10.12
C LYS A 291 12.20 26.78 -9.95
N PRO A 292 12.16 28.04 -9.46
CA PRO A 292 13.38 28.81 -9.26
C PRO A 292 14.37 28.13 -8.29
N LYS A 293 13.86 27.50 -7.22
CA LYS A 293 14.69 26.78 -6.24
C LYS A 293 15.24 25.49 -6.83
N ILE A 294 14.40 24.72 -7.53
CA ILE A 294 14.79 23.51 -8.25
C ILE A 294 15.85 23.82 -9.32
N GLY A 295 15.71 24.94 -10.04
CA GLY A 295 16.66 25.39 -11.04
C GLY A 295 18.06 25.62 -10.49
N LYS A 296 18.16 26.22 -9.28
CA LYS A 296 19.45 26.40 -8.57
C LYS A 296 20.11 25.07 -8.23
N VAL A 297 19.36 24.13 -7.63
CA VAL A 297 19.86 22.78 -7.33
C VAL A 297 20.36 22.09 -8.60
N ARG A 298 19.62 22.15 -9.70
CA ARG A 298 20.04 21.55 -10.97
C ARG A 298 21.29 22.21 -11.54
N ALA A 299 21.48 23.52 -11.35
CA ALA A 299 22.69 24.21 -11.77
C ALA A 299 23.90 23.76 -10.94
N GLU A 300 23.76 23.65 -9.62
CA GLU A 300 24.81 23.13 -8.74
C GLU A 300 25.18 21.68 -9.06
N LEU A 301 24.19 20.81 -9.30
CA LEU A 301 24.43 19.41 -9.68
C LEU A 301 25.20 19.30 -11.00
N ARG A 302 24.90 20.17 -11.98
CA ARG A 302 25.66 20.20 -13.25
C ARG A 302 27.09 20.67 -13.05
N ALA A 303 27.29 21.73 -12.25
CA ALA A 303 28.61 22.26 -11.95
C ALA A 303 29.51 21.26 -11.20
N GLY A 304 28.93 20.37 -10.40
CA GLY A 304 29.67 19.33 -9.67
C GLY A 304 30.07 18.10 -10.51
N TRP A 305 29.71 18.06 -11.80
CA TRP A 305 30.06 16.98 -12.73
C TRP A 305 31.11 17.40 -13.78
N GLU A 306 31.43 18.68 -13.86
CA GLU A 306 32.55 19.24 -14.63
C GLU A 306 33.85 19.16 -13.82
#